data_AF-A0A2D9WMQ4-F1
#
_entry.id   AF-A0A2D9WMQ4-F1
#
_cell.length_a   1.000
_cell.length_b   1.000
_cell.length_c   1.000
_cell.angle_alpha   90.00
_cell.angle_beta   90.00
_cell.angle_gamma   90.00
#
_symmetry.space_group_name_H-M   'P 1'
#
loop_
_entity.id
_entity.type
_entity.pdbx_description
1 polymer ?
#
loop_
_entity_poly.entity_id
_entity_poly.type
_entity_poly.pdbx_seq_one_letter_code
_entity_poly.pdbx_strand_id
1 'polypeptide(L)'
;MTNKPDTKKEISRDKDSKLNGSPITLLQQRGVEAEVFIPLIRKLEKELGQAKAHELAKETIYEMAREQGEQFSQLIQKTDLNGFRTIKDTWSAAGSDLDIEVILDNDESFHFNVTGCRFAQLFRSLGATDLGAIFSCGRDFALSQGYSEDIELSRTQTIMEGASFCDFRYSWKPAVKE
;
A
#
# COMPACT_ATOMS: atom_id res chain seq x y z
N MET A 1 -24.80 36.61 -41.10
CA MET A 1 -25.29 35.38 -40.45
C MET A 1 -24.10 34.69 -39.84
N THR A 2 -24.07 34.67 -38.52
CA THR A 2 -22.94 34.30 -37.66
C THR A 2 -22.86 32.78 -37.51
N ASN A 3 -21.80 32.15 -38.00
CA ASN A 3 -21.49 30.76 -37.68
C ASN A 3 -20.71 30.70 -36.37
N LYS A 4 -21.37 30.22 -35.32
CA LYS A 4 -20.78 29.87 -34.03
C LYS A 4 -20.36 28.40 -34.10
N PRO A 5 -19.11 28.02 -33.81
CA PRO A 5 -18.75 26.61 -33.68
C PRO A 5 -19.27 26.09 -32.33
N ASP A 6 -20.06 25.03 -32.37
CA ASP A 6 -20.56 24.29 -31.20
C ASP A 6 -19.40 23.63 -30.45
N THR A 7 -19.07 24.21 -29.30
CA THR A 7 -18.26 23.62 -28.25
C THR A 7 -19.08 22.56 -27.52
N LYS A 8 -18.81 21.29 -27.79
CA LYS A 8 -18.86 20.16 -26.83
C LYS A 8 -18.34 18.89 -27.51
N LYS A 9 -17.01 18.76 -27.55
CA LYS A 9 -16.38 17.45 -27.72
C LYS A 9 -16.16 16.92 -26.31
N GLU A 10 -17.07 16.06 -25.85
CA GLU A 10 -16.89 15.30 -24.63
C GLU A 10 -15.58 14.52 -24.75
N ILE A 11 -14.63 14.85 -23.88
CA ILE A 11 -13.41 14.06 -23.71
C ILE A 11 -13.84 12.81 -22.95
N SER A 12 -14.23 11.78 -23.70
CA SER A 12 -14.26 10.41 -23.22
C SER A 12 -12.88 10.07 -22.67
N ARG A 13 -12.74 10.04 -21.35
CA ARG A 13 -11.56 9.47 -20.70
C ARG A 13 -11.65 7.96 -20.90
N ASP A 14 -10.96 7.46 -21.92
CA ASP A 14 -10.70 6.03 -22.06
C ASP A 14 -10.16 5.50 -20.73
N LYS A 15 -10.94 4.61 -20.11
CA LYS A 15 -10.60 3.92 -18.85
C LYS A 15 -9.53 2.83 -19.03
N ASP A 16 -8.97 2.72 -20.23
CA ASP A 16 -8.03 1.65 -20.62
C ASP A 16 -6.68 2.21 -21.10
N SER A 17 -6.10 3.18 -20.40
CA SER A 17 -4.67 3.47 -20.54
C SER A 17 -3.85 2.41 -19.80
N LYS A 18 -3.82 1.19 -20.34
CA LYS A 18 -2.77 0.22 -20.02
C LYS A 18 -1.50 0.73 -20.68
N LEU A 19 -0.66 1.44 -19.92
CA LEU A 19 0.70 1.75 -20.33
C LEU A 19 1.40 0.45 -20.76
N ASN A 20 1.82 0.38 -22.03
CA ASN A 20 2.52 -0.73 -22.67
C ASN A 20 3.94 -0.95 -22.09
N GLY A 21 4.04 -1.38 -20.84
CA GLY A 21 5.28 -1.85 -20.22
C GLY A 21 5.10 -3.28 -19.72
N SER A 22 6.18 -4.08 -19.73
CA SER A 22 6.21 -5.34 -19.00
C SER A 22 5.75 -5.12 -17.55
N PRO A 23 4.97 -6.02 -16.94
CA PRO A 23 4.57 -5.86 -15.55
C PRO A 23 5.83 -5.79 -14.68
N ILE A 24 6.01 -4.67 -13.98
CA ILE A 24 7.09 -4.48 -12.99
C ILE A 24 6.67 -5.07 -11.64
N THR A 25 7.64 -5.52 -10.84
CA THR A 25 7.35 -5.99 -9.48
C THR A 25 6.93 -4.82 -8.58
N LEU A 26 6.27 -5.12 -7.46
CA LEU A 26 5.90 -4.07 -6.50
C LEU A 26 7.14 -3.33 -5.97
N LEU A 27 8.25 -4.03 -5.71
CA LEU A 27 9.50 -3.39 -5.29
C LEU A 27 10.02 -2.41 -6.35
N GLN A 28 9.97 -2.78 -7.63
CA GLN A 28 10.34 -1.89 -8.73
C GLN A 28 9.41 -0.69 -8.82
N GLN A 29 8.09 -0.91 -8.70
CA GLN A 29 7.11 0.17 -8.67
C GLN A 29 7.39 1.16 -7.53
N ARG A 30 7.63 0.66 -6.30
CA ARG A 30 7.98 1.51 -5.15
C ARG A 30 9.29 2.25 -5.35
N GLY A 31 10.26 1.65 -6.04
CA GLY A 31 11.50 2.33 -6.44
C GLY A 31 11.24 3.53 -7.33
N VAL A 32 10.49 3.34 -8.42
CA VAL A 32 10.13 4.43 -9.36
C VAL A 32 9.34 5.54 -8.67
N GLU A 33 8.35 5.18 -7.86
CA GLU A 33 7.57 6.15 -7.08
C GLU A 33 8.46 6.92 -6.09
N ALA A 34 9.37 6.24 -5.39
CA ALA A 34 10.27 6.86 -4.43
C ALA A 34 11.23 7.86 -5.09
N GLU A 35 11.76 7.56 -6.27
CA GLU A 35 12.64 8.47 -7.02
C GLU A 35 11.97 9.82 -7.32
N VAL A 36 10.65 9.82 -7.53
CA VAL A 36 9.89 11.05 -7.83
C VAL A 36 9.37 11.71 -6.55
N PHE A 37 8.76 10.95 -5.65
CA PHE A 37 8.05 11.54 -4.52
C PHE A 37 8.95 11.92 -3.35
N ILE A 38 10.08 11.24 -3.12
CA ILE A 38 11.02 11.63 -2.07
C ILE A 38 11.48 13.08 -2.27
N PRO A 39 12.10 13.47 -3.40
CA PRO A 39 12.58 14.85 -3.56
C PRO A 39 11.46 15.89 -3.49
N LEU A 40 10.26 15.54 -3.98
CA LEU A 40 9.08 16.40 -3.86
C LEU A 40 8.69 16.61 -2.39
N ILE A 41 8.54 15.54 -1.61
CA ILE A 41 8.20 15.64 -0.19
C ILE A 41 9.31 16.37 0.57
N ARG A 42 10.59 16.10 0.30
CA ARG A 42 11.70 16.86 0.89
C ARG A 42 11.64 18.35 0.56
N LYS A 43 11.14 18.74 -0.61
CA LYS A 43 10.88 20.14 -0.92
C LYS A 43 9.71 20.68 -0.10
N LEU A 44 8.61 19.94 0.03
CA LEU A 44 7.47 20.33 0.88
C LEU A 44 7.85 20.44 2.35
N GLU A 45 8.73 19.59 2.87
CA GLU A 45 9.25 19.68 4.24
C GLU A 45 9.95 21.01 4.50
N LYS A 46 10.67 21.55 3.50
CA LYS A 46 11.34 22.86 3.61
C LYS A 46 10.35 24.03 3.61
N GLU A 47 9.23 23.90 2.91
CA GLU A 47 8.25 24.99 2.76
C GLU A 47 7.17 24.97 3.87
N LEU A 48 6.74 23.77 4.29
CA LEU A 48 5.59 23.56 5.17
C LEU A 48 5.98 22.99 6.55
N GLY A 49 7.25 22.60 6.72
CA GLY A 49 7.71 21.82 7.86
C GLY A 49 7.46 20.31 7.69
N GLN A 50 8.30 19.51 8.35
CA GLN A 50 8.28 18.05 8.21
C GLN A 50 6.94 17.43 8.59
N ALA A 51 6.38 17.83 9.74
CA ALA A 51 5.14 17.26 10.25
C ALA A 51 3.99 17.41 9.23
N LYS A 52 3.82 18.61 8.65
CA LYS A 52 2.73 18.86 7.70
C LYS A 52 2.95 18.14 6.36
N ALA A 53 4.18 18.13 5.86
CA ALA A 53 4.52 17.41 4.63
C ALA A 53 4.27 15.90 4.77
N HIS A 54 4.64 15.32 5.92
CA HIS A 54 4.44 13.90 6.20
C HIS A 54 2.96 13.55 6.42
N GLU A 55 2.20 14.43 7.08
CA GLU A 55 0.74 14.27 7.23
C GLU A 55 0.06 14.17 5.86
N LEU A 56 0.33 15.12 4.95
CA LEU A 56 -0.25 15.13 3.61
C LEU A 56 0.14 13.88 2.80
N ALA A 57 1.40 13.46 2.91
CA ALA A 57 1.87 12.24 2.27
C ALA A 57 1.15 11.00 2.82
N LYS A 58 0.98 10.89 4.14
CA LYS A 58 0.23 9.79 4.79
C LYS A 58 -1.21 9.76 4.33
N GLU A 59 -1.92 10.88 4.39
CA GLU A 59 -3.32 10.98 3.97
C GLU A 59 -3.49 10.45 2.54
N THR A 60 -2.71 10.98 1.60
CA THR A 60 -2.78 10.61 0.18
C THR A 60 -2.45 9.13 -0.04
N ILE A 61 -1.33 8.66 0.51
CA ILE A 61 -0.83 7.30 0.26
C ILE A 61 -1.74 6.26 0.92
N TYR A 62 -2.31 6.57 2.08
CA TYR A 62 -3.20 5.66 2.81
C TYR A 62 -4.59 5.61 2.18
N GLU A 63 -5.10 6.72 1.64
CA GLU A 63 -6.31 6.73 0.83
C GLU A 63 -6.16 5.80 -0.40
N MET A 64 -5.07 5.97 -1.17
CA MET A 64 -4.77 5.07 -2.31
C MET A 64 -4.65 3.60 -1.90
N ALA A 65 -4.10 3.31 -0.71
CA ALA A 65 -3.98 1.94 -0.21
C ALA A 65 -5.34 1.36 0.18
N ARG A 66 -6.22 2.17 0.79
CA ARG A 66 -7.59 1.77 1.15
C ARG A 66 -8.43 1.48 -0.08
N GLU A 67 -8.41 2.35 -1.08
CA GLU A 67 -9.09 2.13 -2.37
C GLU A 67 -8.60 0.84 -3.04
N GLN A 68 -7.30 0.56 -2.97
CA GLN A 68 -6.73 -0.69 -3.48
C GLN A 68 -7.24 -1.92 -2.72
N GLY A 69 -7.39 -1.84 -1.39
CA GLY A 69 -8.02 -2.89 -0.59
C GLY A 69 -9.46 -3.18 -1.02
N GLU A 70 -10.25 -2.12 -1.21
CA GLU A 70 -11.65 -2.22 -1.67
C GLU A 70 -11.74 -2.85 -3.07
N GLN A 71 -10.87 -2.44 -3.99
CA GLN A 71 -10.79 -3.04 -5.32
C GLN A 71 -10.48 -4.53 -5.26
N PHE A 72 -9.62 -4.95 -4.34
CA PHE A 72 -9.31 -6.36 -4.18
C PHE A 72 -10.50 -7.16 -3.66
N SER A 73 -11.19 -6.70 -2.62
CA SER A 73 -12.35 -7.43 -2.08
C SER A 73 -13.48 -7.54 -3.10
N GLN A 74 -13.70 -6.50 -3.91
CA GLN A 74 -14.62 -6.52 -5.05
C GLN A 74 -14.20 -7.50 -6.15
N LEU A 75 -12.91 -7.52 -6.50
CA LEU A 75 -12.38 -8.38 -7.55
C LEU A 75 -12.50 -9.87 -7.20
N ILE A 76 -12.16 -10.24 -5.97
CA ILE A 76 -12.19 -11.64 -5.53
C ILE A 76 -13.53 -12.06 -4.89
N GLN A 77 -14.44 -11.10 -4.72
CA GLN A 77 -15.76 -11.29 -4.08
C GLN A 77 -15.66 -11.93 -2.68
N LYS A 78 -14.68 -11.49 -1.90
CA LYS A 78 -14.44 -11.95 -0.52
C LYS A 78 -14.00 -10.80 0.36
N THR A 79 -14.37 -10.90 1.64
CA THR A 79 -13.99 -9.96 2.70
C THR A 79 -13.43 -10.69 3.93
N ASP A 80 -13.28 -12.02 3.85
CA ASP A 80 -12.71 -12.85 4.91
C ASP A 80 -11.18 -12.90 4.85
N LEU A 81 -10.56 -13.38 5.92
CA LEU A 81 -9.10 -13.51 6.02
C LEU A 81 -8.54 -14.47 4.98
N ASN A 82 -9.31 -15.50 4.61
CA ASN A 82 -8.89 -16.47 3.61
C ASN A 82 -8.75 -15.81 2.23
N GLY A 83 -9.74 -15.03 1.80
CA GLY A 83 -9.65 -14.18 0.61
C GLY A 83 -8.47 -13.21 0.69
N PHE A 84 -8.25 -12.59 1.86
CA PHE A 84 -7.15 -11.66 2.07
C PHE A 84 -5.78 -12.32 1.86
N ARG A 85 -5.62 -13.58 2.27
CA ARG A 85 -4.41 -14.38 1.98
C ARG A 85 -4.19 -14.61 0.49
N THR A 86 -5.25 -14.77 -0.30
CA THR A 86 -5.08 -15.04 -1.74
C THR A 86 -4.58 -13.82 -2.51
N ILE A 87 -5.01 -12.62 -2.11
CA ILE A 87 -4.42 -11.37 -2.61
C ILE A 87 -3.11 -11.04 -1.91
N LYS A 88 -2.79 -11.76 -0.81
CA LYS A 88 -1.54 -11.53 -0.12
C LYS A 88 -0.37 -11.82 -1.04
N ASP A 89 -0.48 -12.79 -1.91
CA ASP A 89 0.59 -13.06 -2.85
C ASP A 89 0.61 -12.06 -4.00
N THR A 90 -0.31 -11.07 -4.08
CA THR A 90 -0.35 -10.01 -5.11
C THR A 90 0.24 -8.68 -4.60
N TRP A 91 0.01 -8.31 -3.34
CA TRP A 91 0.76 -7.23 -2.65
C TRP A 91 2.10 -7.71 -2.04
N SER A 92 2.25 -9.00 -1.69
CA SER A 92 3.53 -9.66 -1.37
C SER A 92 4.13 -10.41 -2.56
N ALA A 93 3.53 -10.30 -3.77
CA ALA A 93 4.16 -10.62 -5.09
C ALA A 93 5.34 -9.70 -5.44
N ALA A 94 5.83 -8.95 -4.47
CA ALA A 94 7.24 -8.65 -4.39
C ALA A 94 8.03 -9.96 -4.13
N GLY A 95 8.01 -10.92 -5.06
CA GLY A 95 8.65 -12.25 -5.00
C GLY A 95 9.38 -12.63 -3.71
N SER A 96 10.69 -12.84 -3.82
CA SER A 96 11.62 -13.07 -2.72
C SER A 96 12.03 -11.77 -2.01
N ASP A 97 11.15 -10.75 -1.94
CA ASP A 97 11.49 -9.44 -1.37
C ASP A 97 11.26 -9.36 0.14
N LEU A 98 10.51 -10.31 0.70
CA LEU A 98 10.30 -10.48 2.13
C LEU A 98 10.69 -11.91 2.54
N ASP A 99 11.48 -12.03 3.60
CA ASP A 99 11.69 -13.30 4.30
C ASP A 99 10.63 -13.41 5.40
N ILE A 100 9.77 -14.43 5.33
CA ILE A 100 8.58 -14.56 6.19
C ILE A 100 8.68 -15.83 7.04
N GLU A 101 8.44 -15.67 8.34
CA GLU A 101 8.30 -16.75 9.30
C GLU A 101 6.86 -16.78 9.83
N VAL A 102 6.09 -17.79 9.43
CA VAL A 102 4.69 -17.95 9.88
C VAL A 102 4.66 -18.50 11.31
N ILE A 103 3.84 -17.88 12.16
CA ILE A 103 3.66 -18.25 13.58
C ILE A 103 2.31 -18.94 13.79
N LEU A 104 1.25 -18.41 13.19
CA LEU A 104 -0.10 -18.94 13.29
C LEU A 104 -0.84 -18.71 11.98
N ASP A 105 -1.53 -19.72 11.49
CA ASP A 105 -2.39 -19.61 10.31
C ASP A 105 -3.63 -20.49 10.46
N ASN A 106 -4.78 -19.86 10.64
CA ASN A 106 -6.10 -20.49 10.73
C ASN A 106 -7.18 -19.50 10.27
N ASP A 107 -8.44 -19.91 10.16
CA ASP A 107 -9.48 -19.05 9.55
C ASP A 107 -9.68 -17.68 10.22
N GLU A 108 -9.36 -17.53 11.50
CA GLU A 108 -9.57 -16.30 12.28
C GLU A 108 -8.28 -15.50 12.52
N SER A 109 -7.10 -16.10 12.36
CA SER A 109 -5.82 -15.49 12.70
C SER A 109 -4.73 -15.82 11.70
N PHE A 110 -3.96 -14.81 11.31
CA PHE A 110 -2.79 -14.97 10.47
C PHE A 110 -1.63 -14.12 11.00
N HIS A 111 -0.71 -14.79 11.70
CA HIS A 111 0.42 -14.17 12.37
C HIS A 111 1.73 -14.62 11.73
N PHE A 112 2.58 -13.67 11.41
CA PHE A 112 3.91 -13.95 10.88
C PHE A 112 4.89 -12.84 11.25
N ASN A 113 6.17 -13.17 11.23
CA ASN A 113 7.24 -12.20 11.28
C ASN A 113 7.84 -12.02 9.89
N VAL A 114 8.26 -10.79 9.58
CA VAL A 114 9.15 -10.51 8.46
C VAL A 114 10.55 -10.31 9.02
N THR A 115 11.50 -11.18 8.67
CA THR A 115 12.88 -11.14 9.17
C THR A 115 13.86 -10.54 8.15
N GLY A 116 13.46 -10.43 6.89
CA GLY A 116 14.18 -9.75 5.82
C GLY A 116 13.23 -8.94 4.94
N CYS A 117 13.61 -7.71 4.57
CA CYS A 117 12.73 -6.79 3.84
C CYS A 117 13.50 -5.93 2.84
N ARG A 118 13.35 -6.20 1.54
CA ARG A 118 13.99 -5.42 0.47
C ARG A 118 13.41 -4.02 0.33
N PHE A 119 12.17 -3.77 0.75
CA PHE A 119 11.62 -2.40 0.83
C PHE A 119 12.38 -1.56 1.87
N ALA A 120 12.65 -2.12 3.05
CA ALA A 120 13.46 -1.42 4.05
C ALA A 120 14.90 -1.17 3.56
N GLN A 121 15.49 -2.13 2.83
CA GLN A 121 16.80 -1.95 2.20
C GLN A 121 16.79 -0.83 1.15
N LEU A 122 15.75 -0.77 0.31
CA LEU A 122 15.58 0.28 -0.70
C LEU A 122 15.50 1.67 -0.07
N PHE A 123 14.60 1.89 0.89
CA PHE A 123 14.47 3.22 1.50
C PHE A 123 15.69 3.61 2.35
N ARG A 124 16.42 2.63 2.87
CA ARG A 124 17.72 2.87 3.53
C ARG A 124 18.79 3.30 2.53
N SER A 125 18.88 2.68 1.35
CA SER A 125 19.85 3.09 0.33
C SER A 125 19.55 4.48 -0.24
N LEU A 126 18.28 4.88 -0.24
CA LEU A 126 17.83 6.22 -0.62
C LEU A 126 17.96 7.27 0.51
N GLY A 127 18.38 6.87 1.71
CA GLY A 127 18.47 7.77 2.87
C GLY A 127 17.12 8.35 3.31
N ALA A 128 16.03 7.61 3.12
CA ALA A 128 14.66 8.09 3.30
C ALA A 128 13.77 7.09 4.04
N THR A 129 14.28 6.43 5.08
CA THR A 129 13.54 5.43 5.87
C THR A 129 12.32 6.01 6.59
N ASP A 130 12.36 7.28 6.98
CA ASP A 130 11.23 8.03 7.53
C ASP A 130 10.06 8.10 6.54
N LEU A 131 10.36 8.35 5.25
CA LEU A 131 9.36 8.28 4.19
C LEU A 131 9.02 6.83 3.83
N GLY A 132 9.97 5.91 3.88
CA GLY A 132 9.74 4.48 3.66
C GLY A 132 8.65 3.89 4.57
N ALA A 133 8.58 4.34 5.82
CA ALA A 133 7.51 3.96 6.75
C ALA A 133 6.12 4.39 6.25
N ILE A 134 6.03 5.54 5.57
CA ILE A 134 4.80 6.05 4.95
C ILE A 134 4.50 5.30 3.65
N PHE A 135 5.45 5.21 2.74
CA PHE A 135 5.29 4.66 1.39
C PHE A 135 5.09 3.15 1.34
N SER A 136 5.69 2.42 2.28
CA SER A 136 5.63 0.95 2.29
C SER A 136 4.84 0.44 3.48
N CYS A 137 5.34 0.62 4.70
CA CYS A 137 4.79 -0.04 5.88
C CYS A 137 3.36 0.44 6.22
N GLY A 138 3.11 1.74 6.20
CA GLY A 138 1.81 2.30 6.58
C GLY A 138 0.65 1.89 5.67
N ARG A 139 0.95 1.54 4.41
CA ARG A 139 -0.04 1.06 3.45
C ARG A 139 -0.70 -0.23 3.90
N ASP A 140 0.01 -1.08 4.66
CA ASP A 140 -0.51 -2.38 5.07
C ASP A 140 -1.79 -2.24 5.92
N PHE A 141 -1.81 -1.27 6.84
CA PHE A 141 -2.98 -1.00 7.67
C PHE A 141 -4.15 -0.46 6.84
N ALA A 142 -3.91 0.54 6.01
CA ALA A 142 -4.96 1.19 5.23
C ALA A 142 -5.56 0.25 4.17
N LEU A 143 -4.73 -0.58 3.54
CA LEU A 143 -5.18 -1.61 2.60
C LEU A 143 -6.05 -2.65 3.31
N SER A 144 -5.63 -3.13 4.47
CA SER A 144 -6.40 -4.13 5.25
C SER A 144 -7.79 -3.58 5.62
N GLN A 145 -7.83 -2.33 6.08
CA GLN A 145 -9.09 -1.63 6.39
C GLN A 145 -9.99 -1.46 5.16
N GLY A 146 -9.40 -1.13 4.00
CA GLY A 146 -10.17 -1.00 2.76
C GLY A 146 -10.70 -2.33 2.22
N TYR A 147 -9.96 -3.41 2.45
CA TYR A 147 -10.37 -4.74 2.05
C TYR A 147 -11.58 -5.24 2.87
N SER A 148 -11.56 -5.07 4.19
CA SER A 148 -12.64 -5.51 5.07
C SER A 148 -12.58 -4.81 6.43
N GLU A 149 -13.73 -4.32 6.91
CA GLU A 149 -13.86 -3.78 8.28
C GLU A 149 -13.68 -4.85 9.37
N ASP A 150 -13.88 -6.12 9.02
CA ASP A 150 -13.75 -7.25 9.93
C ASP A 150 -12.29 -7.74 10.08
N ILE A 151 -11.35 -7.23 9.27
CA ILE A 151 -9.92 -7.58 9.36
C ILE A 151 -9.16 -6.49 10.12
N GLU A 152 -8.53 -6.88 11.22
CA GLU A 152 -7.69 -6.03 12.03
C GLU A 152 -6.23 -6.44 11.90
N LEU A 153 -5.36 -5.48 11.55
CA LEU A 153 -3.91 -5.63 11.62
C LEU A 153 -3.40 -4.97 12.90
N SER A 154 -2.66 -5.73 13.71
CA SER A 154 -1.75 -5.19 14.72
C SER A 154 -0.30 -5.43 14.31
N ARG A 155 0.53 -4.41 14.46
CA ARG A 155 1.98 -4.47 14.26
C ARG A 155 2.63 -3.40 15.13
N THR A 156 3.61 -3.79 15.93
CA THR A 156 4.24 -2.91 16.93
C THR A 156 5.62 -2.43 16.52
N GLN A 157 6.25 -3.09 15.56
CA GLN A 157 7.60 -2.78 15.11
C GLN A 157 7.81 -3.09 13.63
N THR A 158 8.78 -2.42 13.01
CA THR A 158 9.20 -2.69 11.65
C THR A 158 10.71 -2.64 11.46
N ILE A 159 11.22 -3.42 10.50
CA ILE A 159 12.62 -3.33 10.04
C ILE A 159 12.91 -1.92 9.47
N MET A 160 11.91 -1.26 8.89
CA MET A 160 12.02 0.12 8.37
C MET A 160 12.38 1.12 9.47
N GLU A 161 11.86 0.91 10.68
CA GLU A 161 12.13 1.71 11.88
C GLU A 161 13.37 1.23 12.66
N GLY A 162 14.05 0.19 12.17
CA GLY A 162 15.29 -0.32 12.75
C GLY A 162 15.12 -1.52 13.69
N ALA A 163 13.93 -2.10 13.78
CA ALA A 163 13.73 -3.35 14.51
C ALA A 163 14.38 -4.56 13.81
N SER A 164 14.56 -5.67 14.52
CA SER A 164 15.11 -6.91 13.96
C SER A 164 14.12 -7.65 13.06
N PHE A 165 12.81 -7.43 13.24
CA PHE A 165 11.75 -8.01 12.41
C PHE A 165 10.49 -7.12 12.44
N CYS A 166 9.57 -7.34 11.51
CA CYS A 166 8.21 -6.80 11.57
C CYS A 166 7.25 -7.85 12.13
N ASP A 167 6.35 -7.50 13.05
CA ASP A 167 5.43 -8.43 13.72
C ASP A 167 3.98 -8.30 13.23
N PHE A 168 3.65 -8.92 12.11
CA PHE A 168 2.28 -8.87 11.57
C PHE A 168 1.34 -9.78 12.33
N ARG A 169 0.25 -9.23 12.86
CA ARG A 169 -0.81 -9.95 13.57
C ARG A 169 -2.16 -9.60 12.97
N TYR A 170 -2.61 -10.37 11.99
CA TYR A 170 -3.96 -10.24 11.46
C TYR A 170 -4.94 -11.07 12.27
N SER A 171 -6.08 -10.46 12.59
CA SER A 171 -7.25 -11.17 13.11
C SER A 171 -8.48 -10.84 12.28
N TRP A 172 -9.38 -11.80 12.14
CA TRP A 172 -10.67 -11.61 11.50
C TRP A 172 -11.77 -11.81 12.54
N LYS A 173 -12.55 -10.75 12.74
CA LYS A 173 -13.63 -10.69 13.73
C LYS A 173 -14.89 -10.26 12.98
N PRO A 174 -15.57 -11.18 12.28
CA PRO A 174 -16.79 -10.84 11.58
C PRO A 174 -17.80 -10.28 12.59
N ALA A 175 -18.39 -9.13 12.28
CA ALA A 175 -19.54 -8.67 13.04
C ALA A 175 -20.58 -9.79 13.09
N VAL A 176 -21.01 -10.18 14.29
CA VAL A 176 -22.13 -11.12 14.45
C VAL A 176 -23.34 -10.44 13.83
N LYS A 177 -23.74 -10.88 12.64
CA LYS A 177 -24.99 -10.44 12.01
C LYS A 177 -26.12 -11.18 12.72
N GLU A 178 -26.81 -10.50 13.63
CA GLU A 178 -28.07 -10.95 14.22
C GLU A 178 -29.17 -11.18 13.16
#